data_AF-A0A7S0MFC9-F1
#
_entry.id   AF-A0A7S0MFC9-F1
#
_cell.length_a   1.000
_cell.length_b   1.000
_cell.length_c   1.000
_cell.angle_alpha   90.00
_cell.angle_beta   90.00
_cell.angle_gamma   90.00
#
_symmetry.space_group_name_H-M   'P 1'
#
loop_
_entity.id
_entity.type
_entity.pdbx_description
1 polymer ?
#
loop_
_entity_poly.entity_id
_entity_poly.type
_entity_poly.pdbx_seq_one_letter_code
_entity_poly.pdbx_strand_id
1 'polypeptide(L)'
;MGEAEPGDARVEEPGIELAVSWIKSRINYFLQIRPENASVDFTETAEGRRMILDFIREPARRRLIIFSSTTGDIKVEFDLPSGQFRKVAYFLKQRSFTVGEDGHMSGLLMGEVDTNVLEHLSLVAHEILQPLLLSGRAKDPELIGKDTMDVFHRFLSKLFVTVGQTKGKTLLPLPPPDLNYKDALEQRQLKDKEKIH
;
A
#
# COMPACT_ATOMS: atom_id res chain seq x y z
N MET A 1 35.39 42.84 -14.89
CA MET A 1 35.60 41.48 -14.35
C MET A 1 34.72 41.37 -13.12
N GLY A 2 33.52 40.81 -13.29
CA GLY A 2 32.67 40.47 -12.15
C GLY A 2 33.08 39.08 -11.69
N GLU A 3 33.60 38.98 -10.48
CA GLU A 3 33.91 37.70 -9.86
C GLU A 3 32.61 36.96 -9.60
N ALA A 4 32.51 35.74 -10.14
CA ALA A 4 31.42 34.83 -9.83
C ALA A 4 31.57 34.36 -8.39
N GLU A 5 30.58 34.63 -7.55
CA GLU A 5 30.52 34.06 -6.20
C GLU A 5 30.54 32.52 -6.26
N PRO A 6 31.32 31.85 -5.41
CA PRO A 6 31.34 30.39 -5.37
C PRO A 6 29.99 29.91 -4.83
N GLY A 7 29.35 29.02 -5.60
CA GLY A 7 28.03 28.48 -5.29
C GLY A 7 27.95 27.97 -3.85
N ASP A 8 26.93 28.45 -3.16
CA ASP A 8 26.44 28.00 -1.86
C ASP A 8 26.22 26.47 -1.89
N ALA A 9 27.25 25.71 -1.52
CA ALA A 9 27.13 24.31 -1.18
C ALA A 9 26.35 24.25 0.13
N ARG A 10 25.02 24.30 0.03
CA ARG A 10 24.11 24.16 1.17
C ARG A 10 24.52 22.94 1.97
N VAL A 11 25.09 23.16 3.15
CA VAL A 11 25.40 22.10 4.11
C VAL A 11 24.07 21.43 4.43
N GLU A 12 23.88 20.20 3.97
CA GLU A 12 22.63 19.50 4.18
C GLU A 12 22.45 19.24 5.68
N GLU A 13 21.29 19.64 6.21
CA GLU A 13 21.00 19.51 7.63
C GLU A 13 21.13 18.04 8.06
N PRO A 14 21.75 17.73 9.23
CA PRO A 14 21.96 16.36 9.68
C PRO A 14 20.70 15.47 9.69
N GLY A 15 19.52 16.06 9.87
CA GLY A 15 18.24 15.35 9.81
C GLY A 15 17.85 14.85 8.42
N ILE A 16 18.28 15.54 7.36
CA ILE A 16 18.00 15.17 5.96
C ILE A 16 18.79 13.91 5.60
N GLU A 17 20.09 13.86 5.93
CA GLU A 17 20.91 12.67 5.65
C GLU A 17 20.42 11.45 6.43
N LEU A 18 19.95 11.64 7.66
CA LEU A 18 19.32 10.57 8.42
C LEU A 18 18.03 10.07 7.73
N ALA A 19 17.21 10.97 7.21
CA ALA A 19 15.99 10.61 6.47
C ALA A 19 16.30 9.86 5.17
N VAL A 20 17.28 10.33 4.39
CA VAL A 20 17.74 9.67 3.15
C VAL A 20 18.26 8.26 3.48
N SER A 21 19.14 8.14 4.48
CA SER A 21 19.70 6.85 4.92
C SER A 21 18.62 5.88 5.43
N TRP A 22 17.61 6.40 6.15
CA TRP A 22 16.48 5.61 6.62
C TRP A 22 15.61 5.11 5.45
N ILE A 23 15.26 5.99 4.50
CA ILE A 23 14.50 5.61 3.29
C ILE A 23 15.26 4.54 2.51
N LYS A 24 16.57 4.74 2.31
CA LYS A 24 17.45 3.77 1.65
C LYS A 24 17.42 2.41 2.32
N SER A 25 17.56 2.37 3.64
CA SER A 25 17.52 1.13 4.42
C SER A 25 16.19 0.38 4.26
N ARG A 26 15.07 1.11 4.24
CA ARG A 26 13.74 0.52 4.02
C ARG A 26 13.57 -0.02 2.60
N ILE A 27 14.04 0.71 1.59
CA ILE A 27 14.00 0.26 0.20
C ILE A 27 14.84 -1.02 0.02
N ASN A 28 16.05 -1.07 0.57
CA ASN A 28 16.89 -2.26 0.51
C ASN A 28 16.21 -3.48 1.15
N TYR A 29 15.49 -3.27 2.25
CA TYR A 29 14.69 -4.32 2.88
C TYR A 29 13.52 -4.78 2.00
N PHE A 30 12.71 -3.86 1.47
CA PHE A 30 11.56 -4.20 0.63
C PHE A 30 11.95 -4.84 -0.69
N LEU A 31 12.82 -4.17 -1.45
CA LEU A 31 13.18 -4.60 -2.80
C LEU A 31 14.18 -5.77 -2.82
N GLN A 32 14.76 -6.14 -1.67
CA GLN A 32 15.79 -7.18 -1.55
C GLN A 32 16.88 -7.01 -2.61
N ILE A 33 17.33 -5.77 -2.80
CA ILE A 33 18.30 -5.41 -3.82
C ILE A 33 19.57 -6.21 -3.56
N ARG A 34 19.88 -7.12 -4.49
CA ARG A 34 21.08 -7.92 -4.41
C ARG A 34 22.30 -7.08 -4.87
N PRO A 35 23.50 -7.31 -4.32
CA PRO A 35 24.69 -6.53 -4.67
C PRO A 35 24.98 -6.48 -6.17
N GLU A 36 24.71 -7.57 -6.90
CA GLU A 36 24.89 -7.65 -8.35
C GLU A 36 23.92 -6.77 -9.16
N ASN A 37 22.78 -6.40 -8.59
CA ASN A 37 21.78 -5.51 -9.19
C ASN A 37 21.89 -4.07 -8.64
N ALA A 38 22.74 -3.86 -7.64
CA ALA A 38 23.04 -2.56 -7.05
C ALA A 38 24.22 -1.88 -7.77
N SER A 39 24.26 -1.93 -9.11
CA SER A 39 25.39 -1.38 -9.88
C SER A 39 25.62 0.11 -9.59
N VAL A 40 24.57 0.83 -9.21
CA VAL A 40 24.61 2.22 -8.77
C VAL A 40 23.68 2.39 -7.58
N ASP A 41 24.18 3.06 -6.54
CA ASP A 41 23.35 3.50 -5.43
C ASP A 41 22.37 4.57 -5.91
N PHE A 42 21.07 4.26 -5.91
CA PHE A 42 20.04 5.18 -6.36
C PHE A 42 20.01 6.50 -5.56
N THR A 43 20.54 6.50 -4.33
CA THR A 43 20.67 7.72 -3.50
C THR A 43 21.86 8.60 -3.88
N GLU A 44 22.81 8.06 -4.66
CA GLU A 44 23.97 8.79 -5.17
C GLU A 44 23.76 9.28 -6.61
N THR A 45 22.74 8.77 -7.31
CA THR A 45 22.33 9.34 -8.60
C THR A 45 21.77 10.75 -8.43
N ALA A 46 22.13 11.67 -9.33
CA ALA A 46 21.62 13.05 -9.29
C ALA A 46 20.10 13.11 -9.31
N GLU A 47 19.46 12.25 -10.12
CA GLU A 47 18.01 12.17 -10.24
C GLU A 47 17.36 11.56 -9.01
N GLY A 48 17.80 10.36 -8.58
CA GLY A 48 17.22 9.68 -7.43
C GLY A 48 17.38 10.48 -6.14
N ARG A 49 18.56 11.08 -5.92
CA ARG A 49 18.80 11.98 -4.79
C ARG A 49 17.86 13.17 -4.81
N ARG A 50 17.74 13.86 -5.95
CA ARG A 50 16.83 15.00 -6.10
C ARG A 50 15.39 14.62 -5.75
N MET A 51 14.89 13.49 -6.26
CA MET A 51 13.51 13.07 -6.02
C MET A 51 13.24 12.68 -4.57
N ILE A 52 14.21 12.03 -3.90
CA ILE A 52 14.11 11.73 -2.47
C ILE A 52 14.09 13.04 -1.66
N LEU A 53 14.95 14.01 -1.99
CA LEU A 53 14.99 15.31 -1.32
C LEU A 53 13.72 16.12 -1.57
N ASP A 54 13.19 16.12 -2.79
CA ASP A 54 11.91 16.76 -3.13
C ASP A 54 10.78 16.14 -2.29
N PHE A 55 10.74 14.79 -2.19
CA PHE A 55 9.80 14.11 -1.31
C PHE A 55 9.98 14.49 0.16
N ILE A 56 11.20 14.60 0.68
CA ILE A 56 11.46 14.97 2.07
C ILE A 56 11.00 16.41 2.33
N ARG A 57 11.42 17.35 1.47
CA ARG A 57 11.32 18.80 1.69
C ARG A 57 9.99 19.41 1.29
N GLU A 58 9.30 18.85 0.29
CA GLU A 58 8.04 19.43 -0.21
C GLU A 58 6.84 18.78 0.50
N PRO A 59 6.07 19.53 1.33
CA PRO A 59 4.93 18.96 2.05
C PRO A 59 3.84 18.38 1.14
N ALA A 60 3.62 19.02 -0.01
CA ALA A 60 2.65 18.60 -1.02
C ALA A 60 3.10 17.36 -1.82
N ARG A 61 4.40 17.01 -1.79
CA ARG A 61 4.94 15.80 -2.43
C ARG A 61 4.62 14.60 -1.57
N ARG A 62 3.44 14.03 -1.78
CA ARG A 62 2.88 13.00 -0.90
C ARG A 62 3.26 11.57 -1.26
N ARG A 63 3.93 11.34 -2.38
CA ARG A 63 4.28 10.00 -2.87
C ARG A 63 5.73 9.94 -3.30
N LEU A 64 6.38 8.82 -2.98
CA LEU A 64 7.66 8.42 -3.53
C LEU A 64 7.55 6.92 -3.86
N ILE A 65 7.84 6.56 -5.10
CA ILE A 65 7.74 5.22 -5.64
C ILE A 65 9.14 4.80 -6.08
N ILE A 66 9.58 3.62 -5.67
CA ILE A 66 10.87 3.06 -6.04
C ILE A 66 10.65 1.67 -6.56
N PHE A 67 11.18 1.34 -7.74
CA PHE A 67 10.97 0.03 -8.33
C PHE A 67 12.17 -0.47 -9.09
N SER A 68 12.33 -1.79 -9.12
CA SER A 68 13.30 -2.45 -9.99
C SER A 68 12.65 -2.72 -11.34
N SER A 69 13.29 -2.21 -12.39
CA SER A 69 12.96 -2.53 -13.77
C SER A 69 13.32 -3.98 -14.11
N THR A 70 12.87 -4.48 -15.27
CA THR A 70 13.18 -5.84 -15.70
C THR A 70 14.66 -6.08 -15.98
N THR A 71 15.43 -5.02 -16.27
CA THR A 71 16.88 -5.02 -16.48
C THR A 71 17.68 -5.00 -15.17
N GLY A 72 17.03 -4.80 -14.03
CA GLY A 72 17.67 -4.76 -12.71
C GLY A 72 17.88 -3.35 -12.17
N ASP A 73 17.83 -2.33 -13.05
CA ASP A 73 18.02 -0.93 -12.66
C ASP A 73 16.91 -0.46 -11.71
N ILE A 74 17.30 0.28 -10.68
CA ILE A 74 16.39 0.90 -9.72
C ILE A 74 15.98 2.28 -10.23
N LYS A 75 14.68 2.54 -10.24
CA LYS A 75 14.11 3.84 -10.58
C LYS A 75 13.41 4.44 -9.38
N VAL A 76 13.50 5.76 -9.26
CA VAL A 76 12.80 6.57 -8.26
C VAL A 76 11.86 7.48 -9.02
N GLU A 77 10.57 7.42 -8.72
CA GLU A 77 9.51 8.17 -9.40
C GLU A 77 8.46 8.67 -8.38
N PHE A 78 7.58 9.59 -8.78
CA PHE A 78 6.45 10.05 -7.93
C PHE A 78 5.13 9.37 -8.28
N ASP A 79 5.09 8.73 -9.45
CA ASP A 79 3.93 8.04 -9.99
C ASP A 79 4.21 6.54 -10.11
N LEU A 80 3.14 5.77 -10.31
CA LEU A 80 3.28 4.34 -10.49
C LEU A 80 3.98 4.04 -11.82
N PRO A 81 4.79 2.97 -11.88
CA PRO A 81 5.45 2.56 -13.11
C PRO A 81 4.41 2.30 -14.20
N SER A 82 4.57 2.96 -15.34
CA SER A 82 3.76 2.74 -16.54
C SER A 82 4.18 1.49 -17.33
N GLY A 83 5.40 1.00 -17.09
CA GLY A 83 5.97 -0.18 -17.72
C GLY A 83 6.06 -1.39 -16.78
N GLN A 84 6.73 -2.44 -17.25
CA GLN A 84 6.99 -3.63 -16.44
C GLN A 84 7.97 -3.31 -15.31
N PHE A 85 7.62 -3.76 -14.11
CA PHE A 85 8.45 -3.73 -12.91
C PHE A 85 8.51 -5.13 -12.31
N ARG A 86 9.50 -5.41 -11.46
CA ARG A 86 9.53 -6.66 -10.68
C ARG A 86 8.89 -6.50 -9.31
N LYS A 87 9.24 -5.40 -8.65
CA LYS A 87 8.77 -5.06 -7.30
C LYS A 87 8.80 -3.56 -7.13
N VAL A 88 7.80 -3.03 -6.43
CA VAL A 88 7.65 -1.62 -6.09
C VAL A 88 7.70 -1.49 -4.58
N ALA A 89 8.47 -0.53 -4.09
CA ALA A 89 8.38 0.01 -2.74
C ALA A 89 7.76 1.41 -2.84
N TYR A 90 6.89 1.76 -1.89
CA TYR A 90 6.25 3.07 -1.86
C TYR A 90 6.35 3.70 -0.48
N PHE A 91 6.40 5.03 -0.46
CA PHE A 91 6.25 5.87 0.72
C PHE A 91 5.17 6.91 0.44
N LEU A 92 4.22 7.04 1.37
CA LEU A 92 3.09 7.94 1.27
C LEU A 92 2.99 8.79 2.53
N LYS A 93 2.87 10.10 2.34
CA LYS A 93 2.54 11.03 3.43
C LYS A 93 1.03 11.03 3.66
N GLN A 94 0.59 10.60 4.85
CA GLN A 94 -0.84 10.58 5.20
C GLN A 94 -1.45 12.00 5.25
N ARG A 95 -0.63 13.00 5.57
CA ARG A 95 -0.93 14.44 5.56
C ARG A 95 0.16 15.23 4.81
N SER A 96 -0.03 16.53 4.60
CA SER A 96 1.04 17.39 4.06
C SER A 96 2.02 17.72 5.18
N PHE A 97 3.31 17.34 5.04
CA PHE A 97 4.36 17.65 6.02
C PHE A 97 5.77 17.50 5.42
N THR A 98 6.75 18.19 5.99
CA THR A 98 8.18 17.98 5.70
C THR A 98 8.71 16.82 6.52
N VAL A 99 9.35 15.85 5.86
CA VAL A 99 9.95 14.70 6.57
C VAL A 99 11.12 15.20 7.41
N GLY A 100 11.07 15.01 8.72
CA GLY A 100 12.18 15.33 9.63
C GLY A 100 12.01 16.57 10.51
N GLU A 101 10.97 17.40 10.34
CA GLU A 101 10.71 18.53 11.26
C GLU A 101 10.35 18.07 12.69
N ASP A 102 9.80 16.88 12.84
CA ASP A 102 9.46 16.26 14.14
C ASP A 102 10.33 15.03 14.45
N GLY A 103 11.34 14.72 13.62
CA GLY A 103 12.18 13.52 13.74
C GLY A 103 11.42 12.18 13.58
N HIS A 104 10.12 12.21 13.29
CA HIS A 104 9.28 11.01 13.31
C HIS A 104 8.79 10.65 11.90
N MET A 105 9.30 9.54 11.39
CA MET A 105 8.79 8.87 10.18
C MET A 105 7.38 8.26 10.40
N SER A 106 6.73 8.53 11.53
CA SER A 106 5.44 7.96 11.94
C SER A 106 4.27 8.39 11.05
N GLY A 107 4.37 9.55 10.39
CA GLY A 107 3.39 10.03 9.41
C GLY A 107 3.49 9.38 8.02
N LEU A 108 4.46 8.49 7.82
CA LEU A 108 4.67 7.77 6.57
C LEU A 108 3.96 6.41 6.59
N LEU A 109 3.08 6.21 5.61
CA LEU A 109 2.67 4.86 5.23
C LEU A 109 3.69 4.34 4.21
N MET A 110 4.20 3.15 4.44
CA MET A 110 5.17 2.51 3.55
C MET A 110 4.79 1.06 3.29
N GLY A 111 5.21 0.53 2.16
CA GLY A 111 4.95 -0.87 1.83
C GLY A 111 5.53 -1.25 0.48
N GLU A 112 5.24 -2.48 0.09
CA GLU A 112 5.70 -3.07 -1.15
C GLU A 112 4.55 -3.69 -1.94
N VAL A 113 4.71 -3.71 -3.26
CA VAL A 113 3.77 -4.28 -4.22
C VAL A 113 4.55 -5.07 -5.26
N ASP A 114 4.23 -6.35 -5.40
CA ASP A 114 4.76 -7.22 -6.44
C ASP A 114 3.93 -7.13 -7.74
N THR A 115 4.38 -7.81 -8.80
CA THR A 115 3.72 -7.81 -10.12
C THR A 115 2.30 -8.36 -10.13
N ASN A 116 1.97 -9.26 -9.20
CA ASN A 116 0.66 -9.90 -9.06
C ASN A 116 -0.31 -9.03 -8.25
N VAL A 117 -0.48 -7.77 -8.68
CA VAL A 117 -1.19 -6.73 -7.91
C VAL A 117 -2.63 -7.13 -7.60
N LEU A 118 -3.34 -7.73 -8.56
CA LEU A 118 -4.74 -8.12 -8.40
C LEU A 118 -4.88 -9.32 -7.46
N GLU A 119 -3.99 -10.31 -7.53
CA GLU A 119 -3.97 -11.41 -6.57
C GLU A 119 -3.63 -10.93 -5.16
N HIS A 120 -2.66 -10.02 -5.03
CA HIS A 120 -2.30 -9.46 -3.74
C HIS A 120 -3.47 -8.67 -3.14
N LEU A 121 -4.16 -7.85 -3.95
CA LEU A 121 -5.37 -7.15 -3.51
C LEU A 121 -6.47 -8.15 -3.09
N SER A 122 -6.63 -9.25 -3.83
CA SER A 122 -7.60 -10.30 -3.48
C SER A 122 -7.27 -10.94 -2.14
N LEU A 123 -5.99 -11.22 -1.88
CA LEU A 123 -5.54 -11.78 -0.61
C LEU A 123 -5.77 -10.79 0.54
N VAL A 124 -5.37 -9.52 0.38
CA VAL A 124 -5.57 -8.48 1.40
C VAL A 124 -7.06 -8.28 1.69
N ALA A 125 -7.90 -8.29 0.65
CA ALA A 125 -9.34 -8.12 0.83
C ALA A 125 -9.96 -9.26 1.64
N HIS A 126 -9.59 -10.52 1.36
CA HIS A 126 -10.15 -11.68 2.06
C HIS A 126 -9.53 -11.95 3.43
N GLU A 127 -8.20 -11.85 3.56
CA GLU A 127 -7.49 -12.28 4.77
C GLU A 127 -7.33 -11.16 5.79
N ILE A 128 -7.42 -9.89 5.37
CA ILE A 128 -7.18 -8.73 6.25
C ILE A 128 -8.43 -7.87 6.35
N LEU A 129 -8.94 -7.34 5.23
CA LEU A 129 -10.04 -6.38 5.27
C LEU A 129 -11.36 -7.02 5.71
N GLN A 130 -11.67 -8.23 5.24
CA GLN A 130 -12.90 -8.93 5.59
C GLN A 130 -12.98 -9.24 7.11
N PRO A 131 -11.96 -9.82 7.77
CA PRO A 131 -11.98 -10.01 9.22
C PRO A 131 -12.05 -8.69 10.00
N LEU A 132 -11.36 -7.64 9.54
CA LEU A 132 -11.40 -6.32 10.18
C LEU A 132 -12.81 -5.72 10.15
N LEU A 133 -13.50 -5.80 9.00
CA LEU A 133 -14.87 -5.33 8.86
C LEU A 133 -15.85 -6.14 9.72
N LEU A 134 -15.71 -7.47 9.74
CA LEU A 134 -16.54 -8.33 10.59
C LEU A 134 -16.33 -8.04 12.07
N SER A 135 -15.08 -7.86 12.51
CA SER A 135 -14.76 -7.51 13.89
C SER A 135 -15.29 -6.12 14.26
N GLY A 136 -15.16 -5.14 13.36
CA GLY A 136 -15.70 -3.80 13.55
C GLY A 136 -17.22 -3.82 13.68
N ARG A 137 -17.92 -4.56 12.81
CA ARG A 137 -19.37 -4.72 12.86
C ARG A 137 -19.84 -5.42 14.13
N ALA A 138 -19.10 -6.42 14.61
CA ALA A 138 -19.43 -7.10 15.86
C ALA A 138 -19.32 -6.16 17.07
N LYS A 139 -18.40 -5.18 17.03
CA LYS A 139 -18.24 -4.16 18.08
C LYS A 139 -19.30 -3.06 17.98
N ASP A 140 -19.59 -2.61 16.76
CA ASP A 140 -20.55 -1.54 16.49
C ASP A 140 -21.32 -1.83 15.19
N PRO A 141 -22.50 -2.49 15.30
CA PRO A 141 -23.32 -2.83 14.14
C PRO A 141 -23.94 -1.61 13.44
N GLU A 142 -24.09 -0.48 14.14
CA GLU A 142 -24.66 0.74 13.56
C GLU A 142 -23.62 1.47 12.70
N LEU A 143 -22.37 1.50 13.15
CA LEU A 143 -21.25 2.07 12.40
C LEU A 143 -20.93 1.27 11.12
N ILE A 144 -20.95 -0.07 11.21
CA ILE A 144 -20.75 -0.95 10.05
C ILE A 144 -22.07 -1.68 9.75
N GLY A 145 -22.97 -0.93 9.15
CA GLY A 145 -24.28 -1.44 8.74
C GLY A 145 -24.21 -2.51 7.65
N LYS A 146 -25.38 -3.13 7.41
CA LYS A 146 -25.57 -4.13 6.36
C LYS A 146 -25.16 -3.62 4.97
N ASP A 147 -25.49 -2.37 4.64
CA ASP A 147 -25.19 -1.79 3.33
C ASP A 147 -23.68 -1.74 3.04
N THR A 148 -22.86 -1.40 4.04
CA THR A 148 -21.39 -1.41 3.93
C THR A 148 -20.87 -2.80 3.65
N MET A 149 -21.41 -3.82 4.34
CA MET A 149 -21.05 -5.22 4.11
C MET A 149 -21.48 -5.69 2.73
N ASP A 150 -22.68 -5.30 2.26
CA ASP A 150 -23.17 -5.65 0.93
C ASP A 150 -22.32 -5.00 -0.17
N VAL A 151 -21.87 -3.75 0.01
CA VAL A 151 -20.89 -3.09 -0.88
C VAL A 151 -19.57 -3.86 -0.89
N PHE A 152 -19.06 -4.25 0.27
CA PHE A 152 -17.81 -4.98 0.38
C PHE A 152 -17.88 -6.37 -0.25
N HIS A 153 -18.98 -7.10 -0.08
CA HIS A 153 -19.21 -8.38 -0.75
C HIS A 153 -19.29 -8.23 -2.27
N ARG A 154 -19.97 -7.18 -2.79
CA ARG A 154 -19.94 -6.88 -4.23
C ARG A 154 -18.53 -6.56 -4.73
N PHE A 155 -17.72 -5.87 -3.93
CA PHE A 155 -16.31 -5.62 -4.24
C PHE A 155 -15.52 -6.94 -4.35
N LEU A 156 -15.64 -7.84 -3.37
CA LEU A 156 -14.99 -9.16 -3.38
C LEU A 156 -15.41 -9.98 -4.62
N SER A 157 -16.70 -10.02 -4.94
CA SER A 157 -17.20 -10.74 -6.12
C SER A 157 -16.61 -10.21 -7.42
N LYS A 158 -16.57 -8.88 -7.59
CA LYS A 158 -15.97 -8.26 -8.78
C LYS A 158 -14.48 -8.55 -8.85
N LEU A 159 -13.76 -8.42 -7.74
CA LEU A 159 -12.32 -8.68 -7.67
C LEU A 159 -12.00 -10.13 -8.06
N PHE A 160 -12.77 -11.10 -7.55
CA PHE A 160 -12.64 -12.52 -7.87
C PHE A 160 -12.83 -12.81 -9.37
N VAL A 161 -13.88 -12.23 -9.98
CA VAL A 161 -14.13 -12.36 -11.42
C VAL A 161 -12.98 -11.74 -12.22
N THR A 162 -12.54 -10.53 -11.85
CA THR A 162 -11.45 -9.83 -12.54
C THR A 162 -10.14 -10.62 -12.49
N VAL A 163 -9.77 -11.19 -11.33
CA VAL A 163 -8.59 -12.07 -11.20
C VAL A 163 -8.71 -13.32 -12.09
N GLY A 164 -9.91 -13.85 -12.26
CA GLY A 164 -10.17 -14.93 -13.21
C GLY A 164 -9.91 -14.51 -14.65
N GLN A 165 -10.48 -13.37 -15.05
CA GLN A 165 -10.40 -12.84 -16.41
C GLN A 165 -8.96 -12.53 -16.80
N THR A 166 -8.15 -11.94 -15.92
CA THR A 166 -6.73 -11.68 -16.21
C THR A 166 -5.91 -12.96 -16.43
N LYS A 167 -6.40 -14.11 -15.95
CA LYS A 167 -5.83 -15.45 -16.15
C LYS A 167 -6.50 -16.24 -17.28
N GLY A 168 -7.41 -15.62 -18.04
CA GLY A 168 -8.18 -16.30 -19.08
C GLY A 168 -9.21 -17.31 -18.56
N LYS A 169 -9.65 -17.17 -17.29
CA LYS A 169 -10.63 -18.04 -16.65
C LYS A 169 -11.94 -17.31 -16.42
N THR A 170 -13.05 -18.01 -16.62
CA THR A 170 -14.37 -17.51 -16.21
C THR A 170 -14.67 -18.03 -14.82
N LEU A 171 -14.52 -17.18 -13.81
CA LEU A 171 -14.82 -17.51 -12.42
C LEU A 171 -16.18 -16.97 -12.01
N LEU A 172 -16.94 -17.74 -11.24
CA LEU A 172 -18.22 -17.33 -10.68
C LEU A 172 -18.09 -17.09 -9.19
N PRO A 173 -18.47 -15.89 -8.68
CA PRO A 173 -18.39 -15.61 -7.26
C PRO A 173 -19.44 -16.43 -6.51
N LEU A 174 -19.03 -17.00 -5.37
CA LEU A 174 -19.99 -17.61 -4.45
C LEU A 174 -20.82 -16.52 -3.76
N PRO A 175 -22.10 -16.79 -3.46
CA PRO A 175 -22.89 -15.88 -2.65
C PRO A 175 -22.22 -15.71 -1.28
N PRO A 176 -22.26 -14.49 -0.70
CA PRO A 176 -21.74 -14.29 0.65
C PRO A 176 -22.48 -15.22 1.61
N PRO A 177 -21.78 -15.81 2.60
CA PRO A 177 -22.45 -16.62 3.61
C PRO A 177 -23.49 -15.76 4.32
N ASP A 178 -24.74 -16.23 4.33
CA ASP A 178 -25.83 -15.53 5.00
C ASP A 178 -25.45 -15.34 6.48
N LEU A 179 -25.13 -14.11 6.87
CA LEU A 179 -24.86 -13.76 8.27
C LEU A 179 -26.11 -14.03 9.14
N ASN A 180 -27.29 -13.94 8.53
CA ASN A 180 -28.56 -14.31 9.13
C ASN A 180 -28.84 -15.81 9.12
N TYR A 181 -28.01 -16.68 8.54
CA TYR A 181 -28.30 -18.12 8.49
C TYR A 181 -28.30 -18.73 9.89
N LYS A 182 -27.39 -18.27 10.76
CA LYS A 182 -27.35 -18.68 12.17
C LYS A 182 -28.56 -18.15 12.93
N ASP A 183 -28.86 -16.86 12.80
CA ASP A 183 -30.03 -16.24 13.45
C ASP A 183 -31.35 -16.85 12.96
N ALA A 184 -31.47 -17.17 11.67
CA ALA A 184 -32.64 -17.81 11.08
C ALA A 184 -32.76 -19.29 11.47
N LEU A 185 -31.64 -20.00 11.65
CA LEU A 185 -31.63 -21.36 12.20
C LEU A 185 -32.01 -21.37 13.68
N GLU A 186 -31.48 -20.46 14.48
CA GLU A 186 -31.83 -20.31 15.89
C GLU A 186 -33.30 -19.92 16.06
N GLN A 187 -33.81 -18.98 15.27
CA GLN A 187 -35.24 -18.63 15.28
C GLN A 187 -36.15 -19.75 14.79
N ARG A 188 -35.71 -20.58 13.83
CA ARG A 188 -36.46 -21.78 13.42
C ARG A 188 -36.49 -22.83 14.54
N GLN A 189 -35.36 -23.07 15.19
CA GLN A 189 -35.27 -24.02 16.31
C GLN A 189 -36.07 -23.58 17.54
N LEU A 190 -36.14 -22.27 17.82
CA LEU A 190 -36.98 -21.72 18.88
C LEU A 190 -38.48 -21.89 18.58
N LYS A 191 -38.91 -21.57 17.35
CA LYS A 191 -40.30 -21.73 16.91
C LYS A 191 -40.77 -23.20 16.89
N ASP A 192 -39.87 -24.14 16.61
CA ASP A 192 -40.21 -25.56 16.64
C ASP A 192 -40.33 -26.10 18.07
N LYS A 193 -39.63 -25.52 19.05
CA LYS A 193 -39.79 -25.87 20.48
C LYS A 193 -41.09 -25.35 21.08
N GLU A 194 -41.55 -24.16 20.67
CA GLU A 194 -42.81 -23.57 21.14
C GLU A 194 -44.06 -24.31 20.62
N LYS A 195 -43.95 -25.05 19.51
CA LYS A 195 -45.06 -25.83 18.94
C LYS A 195 -45.29 -27.20 19.60
N ILE A 196 -44.46 -27.59 20.55
CA ILE A 196 -44.49 -28.92 21.22
C ILE A 196 -45.12 -28.82 22.63
N HIS A 197 -45.76 -27.69 22.97
CA HIS A 197 -46.59 -27.53 24.18
C HIS A 197 -48.01 -27.16 23.77
#